data_AF-A0A6A2YD91-F1
#
_entry.id   AF-A0A6A2YD91-F1
#
_cell.length_a   1.000
_cell.length_b   1.000
_cell.length_c   1.000
_cell.angle_alpha   90.00
_cell.angle_beta   90.00
_cell.angle_gamma   90.00
#
_symmetry.space_group_name_H-M   'P 1'
#
loop_
_entity.id
_entity.type
_entity.pdbx_description
1 polymer ?
#
loop_
_entity_poly.entity_id
_entity_poly.type
_entity_poly.pdbx_seq_one_letter_code
_entity_poly.pdbx_strand_id
1 'polypeptide(L)'
;MIIHYGQRAGAAVDIFNSNTYGPNASEENFFTRACLVKGNPFEYDVRRFIYAGSKHVKPAWIGYVAVATNKETRVLGRRDVLVAWRGTKTASEWGNNFRVFPLVSGSDLFPGQSEVKMHKGFYSLYTGTIPVSTHDKISARKQAKKAGVIKDKMGQQGYNSDCNKSSINETFLLRL
;
A
#
# COMPACT_ATOMS: atom_id res chain seq x y z
N MET A 1 4.77 7.95 -18.47
CA MET A 1 4.08 7.92 -17.15
C MET A 1 3.96 6.51 -16.54
N ILE A 2 4.21 5.40 -17.25
CA ILE A 2 4.16 4.03 -16.68
C ILE A 2 5.44 3.64 -15.91
N ILE A 3 6.62 4.02 -16.43
CA ILE A 3 7.93 3.71 -15.82
C ILE A 3 8.01 4.22 -14.38
N HIS A 4 7.43 5.40 -14.13
CA HIS A 4 7.30 6.02 -12.82
C HIS A 4 6.70 5.07 -11.76
N TYR A 5 5.52 4.52 -12.03
CA TYR A 5 4.86 3.61 -11.11
C TYR A 5 5.57 2.25 -11.02
N GLY A 6 6.14 1.78 -12.13
CA GLY A 6 6.94 0.55 -12.17
C GLY A 6 8.17 0.61 -11.26
N GLN A 7 8.91 1.71 -11.28
CA GLN A 7 10.07 1.92 -10.40
C GLN A 7 9.71 1.87 -8.91
N ARG A 8 8.50 2.35 -8.54
CA ARG A 8 8.03 2.34 -7.15
C ARG A 8 7.59 0.95 -6.69
N ALA A 9 6.97 0.18 -7.57
CA ALA A 9 6.76 -1.24 -7.32
C ALA A 9 8.11 -2.00 -7.19
N GLY A 10 9.08 -1.68 -8.06
CA GLY A 10 10.44 -2.24 -8.02
C GLY A 10 11.19 -1.93 -6.73
N ALA A 11 11.12 -0.70 -6.23
CA ALA A 11 11.73 -0.30 -4.96
C ALA A 11 11.28 -1.17 -3.79
N ALA A 12 10.02 -1.64 -3.79
CA ALA A 12 9.54 -2.55 -2.76
C ALA A 12 10.29 -3.89 -2.75
N VAL A 13 10.72 -4.35 -3.92
CA VAL A 13 11.51 -5.58 -4.09
C VAL A 13 12.97 -5.34 -3.71
N ASP A 14 13.53 -4.20 -4.12
CA ASP A 14 14.95 -3.89 -3.91
C ASP A 14 15.32 -3.73 -2.44
N ILE A 15 14.43 -3.13 -1.65
CA ILE A 15 14.70 -2.90 -0.24
C ILE A 15 14.25 -4.06 0.67
N PHE A 16 13.71 -5.16 0.14
CA PHE A 16 13.28 -6.30 0.96
C PHE A 16 14.48 -7.10 1.48
N ASN A 17 14.50 -7.38 2.79
CA ASN A 17 15.49 -8.23 3.43
C ASN A 17 14.90 -9.63 3.70
N SER A 18 15.42 -10.66 3.03
CA SER A 18 14.96 -12.04 3.18
C SER A 18 15.27 -12.67 4.53
N ASN A 19 16.26 -12.16 5.26
CA ASN A 19 16.64 -12.70 6.57
C ASN A 19 15.71 -12.20 7.67
N THR A 20 15.24 -10.95 7.56
CA THR A 20 14.34 -10.33 8.55
C THR A 20 12.87 -10.35 8.14
N TYR A 21 12.56 -10.68 6.88
CA TYR A 21 11.24 -10.57 6.28
C TYR A 21 10.66 -9.14 6.31
N GLY A 22 11.53 -8.14 6.46
CA GLY A 22 11.18 -6.73 6.60
C GLY A 22 11.87 -5.84 5.56
N PRO A 23 11.58 -4.53 5.57
CA PRO A 23 12.30 -3.56 4.76
C PRO A 23 13.71 -3.31 5.33
N ASN A 24 14.69 -3.15 4.44
CA ASN A 24 16.06 -2.73 4.74
C ASN A 24 16.21 -1.19 4.68
N ALA A 25 15.18 -0.50 5.15
CA ALA A 25 15.05 0.95 5.14
C ALA A 25 13.99 1.35 6.18
N SER A 26 14.10 2.59 6.70
CA SER A 26 12.98 3.25 7.39
C SER A 26 12.03 3.85 6.35
N GLU A 27 10.85 4.30 6.78
CA GLU A 27 9.89 4.99 5.91
C GLU A 27 10.52 6.30 5.37
N GLU A 28 11.22 7.05 6.22
CA GLU A 28 11.86 8.32 5.87
C GLU A 28 12.98 8.19 4.84
N ASN A 29 13.80 7.14 4.92
CA ASN A 29 14.93 6.94 4.00
C ASN A 29 14.63 5.97 2.85
N PHE A 30 13.37 5.52 2.70
CA PHE A 30 12.96 4.50 1.75
C PHE A 30 13.41 4.80 0.31
N PHE A 31 13.04 5.96 -0.25
CA PHE A 31 13.36 6.30 -1.64
C PHE A 31 14.84 6.62 -1.85
N THR A 32 15.51 7.14 -0.83
CA THR A 32 16.97 7.33 -0.84
C THR A 32 17.67 5.97 -0.92
N ARG A 33 17.24 5.02 -0.09
CA ARG A 33 17.79 3.66 -0.04
C ARG A 33 17.50 2.86 -1.30
N ALA A 34 16.37 3.11 -1.95
CA ALA A 34 15.98 2.53 -3.24
C ALA A 34 16.58 3.27 -4.46
N CYS A 35 17.47 4.25 -4.27
CA CYS A 35 18.09 5.03 -5.33
C CYS A 35 17.10 5.77 -6.26
N LEU A 36 15.94 6.18 -5.73
CA LEU A 36 14.87 6.84 -6.49
C LEU A 36 14.77 8.36 -6.26
N VAL A 37 15.79 8.98 -5.67
CA VAL A 37 15.81 10.44 -5.43
C VAL A 37 16.57 11.18 -6.53
N LYS A 38 17.82 10.76 -6.82
CA LYS A 38 18.68 11.47 -7.77
C LYS A 38 18.15 11.33 -9.20
N GLY A 39 17.88 12.45 -9.86
CA GLY A 39 17.41 12.47 -11.25
C GLY A 39 15.94 12.06 -11.44
N ASN A 40 15.21 11.81 -10.34
CA ASN A 40 13.77 11.53 -10.40
C ASN A 40 13.02 12.84 -10.15
N PRO A 41 12.26 13.36 -11.14
CA PRO A 41 11.50 14.59 -10.95
C PRO A 41 10.33 14.41 -9.97
N PHE A 42 9.95 13.16 -9.68
CA PHE A 42 8.75 12.84 -8.95
C PHE A 42 9.01 12.40 -7.51
N GLU A 43 8.55 13.20 -6.56
CA GLU A 43 8.92 13.10 -5.15
C GLU A 43 7.75 12.64 -4.26
N TYR A 44 8.00 11.65 -3.41
CA TYR A 44 7.00 11.01 -2.55
C TYR A 44 7.56 10.78 -1.15
N ASP A 45 6.70 10.89 -0.14
CA ASP A 45 7.00 10.50 1.24
C ASP A 45 6.31 9.17 1.54
N VAL A 46 7.05 8.17 2.04
CA VAL A 46 6.41 6.97 2.58
C VAL A 46 5.76 7.31 3.92
N ARG A 47 4.47 7.00 4.03
CA ARG A 47 3.67 7.27 5.25
C ARG A 47 3.51 6.04 6.12
N ARG A 48 3.50 4.86 5.51
CA ARG A 48 3.28 3.63 6.24
C ARG A 48 3.79 2.42 5.48
N PHE A 49 4.51 1.54 6.16
CA PHE A 49 4.75 0.17 5.71
C PHE A 49 3.54 -0.73 5.96
N ILE A 50 3.30 -1.63 5.01
CA ILE A 50 2.23 -2.62 5.06
C ILE A 50 2.86 -3.99 5.30
N TYR A 51 2.35 -4.66 6.32
CA TYR A 51 2.71 -6.03 6.65
C TYR A 51 1.51 -6.94 6.43
N ALA A 52 1.79 -8.20 6.11
CA ALA A 52 0.77 -9.21 6.03
C ALA A 52 1.28 -10.56 6.51
N GLY A 53 0.36 -11.34 7.03
CA GLY A 53 0.55 -12.75 7.33
C GLY A 53 -0.81 -13.39 7.58
N SER A 54 -0.81 -14.71 7.68
CA SER A 54 -1.99 -15.48 8.01
C SER A 54 -1.61 -16.72 8.82
N LYS A 55 -2.59 -17.57 9.16
CA LYS A 55 -2.30 -18.88 9.77
C LYS A 55 -1.36 -19.75 8.94
N HIS A 56 -1.27 -19.51 7.63
CA HIS A 56 -0.48 -20.31 6.68
C HIS A 56 0.69 -19.56 6.06
N VAL A 57 0.78 -18.24 6.25
CA VAL A 57 1.82 -17.38 5.67
C VAL A 57 2.48 -16.62 6.79
N LYS A 58 3.81 -16.72 6.90
CA LYS A 58 4.54 -16.01 7.94
C LYS A 58 4.37 -14.49 7.77
N PRO A 59 4.28 -13.73 8.88
CA PRO A 59 4.39 -12.28 8.87
C PRO A 59 5.55 -11.79 8.00
N ALA A 60 5.27 -10.93 7.03
CA ALA A 60 6.30 -10.27 6.25
C ALA A 60 5.85 -8.86 5.86
N TRP A 61 6.83 -8.02 5.58
CA TRP A 61 6.62 -6.76 4.90
C TRP A 61 6.26 -7.03 3.43
N ILE A 62 5.15 -6.43 2.98
CA ILE A 62 4.59 -6.69 1.64
C ILE A 62 4.32 -5.42 0.84
N GLY A 63 4.74 -4.25 1.32
CA GLY A 63 4.50 -3.02 0.57
C GLY A 63 4.41 -1.78 1.43
N TYR A 64 4.00 -0.68 0.82
CA TYR A 64 3.96 0.61 1.50
C TYR A 64 2.91 1.55 0.90
N VAL A 65 2.53 2.55 1.68
CA VAL A 65 1.73 3.70 1.25
C VAL A 65 2.62 4.92 1.19
N ALA A 66 2.63 5.61 0.06
CA ALA A 66 3.35 6.87 -0.13
C ALA A 66 2.44 7.96 -0.66
N VAL A 67 2.79 9.21 -0.38
CA VAL A 67 2.02 10.39 -0.80
C VAL A 67 2.95 11.33 -1.55
N ALA A 68 2.50 11.82 -2.70
CA ALA A 68 3.20 12.85 -3.45
C ALA A 68 3.45 14.09 -2.59
N THR A 69 4.68 14.63 -2.63
CA THR A 69 4.99 15.89 -1.95
C THR A 69 4.27 17.07 -2.61
N ASN A 70 4.35 18.26 -2.02
CA ASN A 70 3.75 19.46 -2.62
C ASN A 70 4.34 19.79 -3.98
N LYS A 71 5.65 19.56 -4.14
CA LYS A 71 6.35 19.72 -5.41
C LYS A 71 5.74 18.80 -6.48
N GLU A 72 5.59 17.53 -6.13
CA GLU A 72 5.02 16.54 -7.05
C GLU A 72 3.54 16.78 -7.34
N THR A 73 2.77 17.19 -6.34
CA THR A 73 1.35 17.53 -6.51
C THR A 73 1.15 18.63 -7.56
N ARG A 74 2.08 19.59 -7.63
CA ARG A 74 2.08 20.63 -8.67
C ARG A 74 2.42 20.07 -10.05
N VAL A 75 3.35 19.12 -10.14
CA VAL A 75 3.73 18.46 -11.41
C VAL A 75 2.60 17.57 -11.93
N LEU A 76 1.95 16.79 -11.06
CA LEU A 76 0.85 15.89 -11.42
C LEU A 76 -0.52 16.57 -11.53
N GLY A 77 -0.65 17.80 -11.01
CA GLY A 77 -1.94 18.50 -10.89
C GLY A 77 -2.91 17.88 -9.87
N ARG A 78 -2.46 16.88 -9.08
CA ARG A 78 -3.28 16.17 -8.08
C ARG A 78 -2.43 15.61 -6.95
N ARG A 79 -3.02 15.45 -5.75
CA ARG A 79 -2.35 14.75 -4.64
C ARG A 79 -2.40 13.24 -4.87
N ASP A 80 -1.34 12.69 -5.44
CA ASP A 80 -1.22 11.26 -5.69
C ASP A 80 -0.93 10.47 -4.40
N VAL A 81 -1.65 9.36 -4.21
CA VAL A 81 -1.39 8.40 -3.12
C VAL A 81 -1.11 7.06 -3.76
N LEU A 82 0.09 6.55 -3.49
CA LEU A 82 0.57 5.29 -3.98
C LEU A 82 0.35 4.22 -2.91
N VAL A 83 -0.20 3.07 -3.32
CA VAL A 83 -0.13 1.82 -2.56
C VAL A 83 0.65 0.83 -3.40
N ALA A 84 1.91 0.59 -3.03
CA ALA A 84 2.79 -0.32 -3.76
C ALA A 84 2.87 -1.66 -3.02
N TRP A 85 2.39 -2.72 -3.66
CA TRP A 85 2.50 -4.09 -3.17
C TRP A 85 3.78 -4.73 -3.71
N ARG A 86 4.58 -5.30 -2.81
CA ARG A 86 5.76 -6.10 -3.14
C ARG A 86 5.32 -7.45 -3.71
N GLY A 87 5.91 -7.86 -4.82
CA GLY A 87 5.80 -9.22 -5.33
C GLY A 87 6.53 -10.23 -4.42
N THR A 88 6.27 -11.53 -4.61
CA THR A 88 6.94 -12.59 -3.84
C THR A 88 8.30 -12.91 -4.45
N LYS A 89 9.39 -12.79 -3.67
CA LYS A 89 10.76 -13.20 -4.07
C LYS A 89 11.13 -14.60 -3.54
N THR A 90 10.49 -15.07 -2.47
CA THR A 90 10.77 -16.37 -1.82
C THR A 90 9.78 -17.45 -2.27
N ALA A 91 10.10 -18.07 -3.39
CA ALA A 91 9.45 -19.27 -3.91
C ALA A 91 9.64 -20.55 -3.05
N SER A 92 10.26 -20.47 -1.86
CA SER A 92 10.16 -21.56 -0.88
C SER A 92 8.74 -21.73 -0.32
N GLU A 93 7.87 -20.73 -0.55
CA GLU A 93 6.40 -20.81 -0.36
C GLU A 93 5.66 -21.36 -1.60
N TRP A 94 6.34 -21.53 -2.74
CA TRP A 94 5.73 -22.00 -4.00
C TRP A 94 5.85 -23.51 -4.21
N GLY A 95 6.85 -24.16 -3.60
CA GLY A 95 7.24 -25.55 -3.92
C GLY A 95 6.23 -26.65 -3.60
N ASN A 96 5.21 -26.43 -2.76
CA ASN A 96 4.23 -27.48 -2.45
C ASN A 96 2.74 -27.06 -2.47
N ASN A 97 2.39 -25.77 -2.38
CA ASN A 97 1.00 -25.34 -2.14
C ASN A 97 0.34 -24.52 -3.26
N PHE A 98 1.06 -24.05 -4.29
CA PHE A 98 0.44 -23.20 -5.34
C PHE A 98 -0.36 -23.95 -6.40
N ARG A 99 -0.39 -25.28 -6.38
CA ARG A 99 -1.10 -26.08 -7.39
C ARG A 99 -2.60 -26.25 -7.11
N VAL A 100 -3.10 -25.91 -5.91
CA VAL A 100 -4.50 -26.15 -5.53
C VAL A 100 -5.06 -25.07 -4.59
N PHE A 101 -4.94 -23.79 -4.94
CA PHE A 101 -5.67 -22.76 -4.20
C PHE A 101 -7.07 -22.59 -4.80
N PRO A 102 -8.14 -23.04 -4.12
CA PRO A 102 -9.49 -22.85 -4.61
C PRO A 102 -9.83 -21.36 -4.68
N LEU A 103 -10.82 -21.04 -5.50
CA LEU A 103 -11.50 -19.75 -5.43
C LEU A 103 -12.35 -19.72 -4.15
N VAL A 104 -12.27 -18.61 -3.40
CA VAL A 104 -13.12 -18.35 -2.24
C VAL A 104 -14.07 -17.19 -2.55
N SER A 105 -15.22 -17.14 -1.87
CA SER A 105 -16.15 -16.01 -1.99
C SER A 105 -15.45 -14.71 -1.57
N GLY A 106 -15.61 -13.67 -2.39
CA GLY A 106 -15.19 -12.30 -2.11
C GLY A 106 -16.31 -11.44 -1.48
N SER A 107 -17.45 -12.02 -1.12
CA SER A 107 -18.64 -11.30 -0.64
C SER A 107 -18.36 -10.38 0.56
N ASP A 108 -17.43 -10.74 1.45
CA ASP A 108 -17.04 -9.92 2.60
C ASP A 108 -16.30 -8.62 2.18
N LEU A 109 -15.65 -8.66 1.01
CA LEU A 109 -14.97 -7.51 0.42
C LEU A 109 -15.90 -6.71 -0.49
N PHE A 110 -16.86 -7.37 -1.11
CA PHE A 110 -17.84 -6.80 -2.05
C PHE A 110 -19.26 -7.18 -1.61
N PRO A 111 -19.82 -6.51 -0.58
CA PRO A 111 -21.17 -6.77 -0.11
C PRO A 111 -22.19 -6.64 -1.25
N GLY A 112 -23.09 -7.61 -1.37
CA GLY A 112 -24.09 -7.66 -2.44
C GLY A 112 -23.61 -8.28 -3.76
N GLN A 113 -22.38 -8.78 -3.84
CA GLN A 113 -21.85 -9.45 -5.03
C GLN A 113 -21.40 -10.89 -4.69
N SER A 114 -22.35 -11.83 -4.64
CA SER A 114 -22.11 -13.25 -4.31
C SER A 114 -21.23 -13.99 -5.32
N GLU A 115 -21.23 -13.53 -6.58
CA GLU A 115 -20.50 -14.19 -7.67
C GLU A 115 -19.00 -13.87 -7.68
N VAL A 116 -18.57 -12.86 -6.90
CA VAL A 116 -17.16 -12.47 -6.86
C VAL A 116 -16.37 -13.58 -6.18
N LYS A 117 -15.38 -14.08 -6.92
CA LYS A 117 -14.46 -15.12 -6.47
C LYS A 117 -13.03 -14.58 -6.44
N MET A 118 -12.28 -14.98 -5.43
CA MET A 118 -10.89 -14.58 -5.24
C MET A 118 -9.98 -15.78 -5.06
N HIS A 119 -8.74 -15.65 -5.52
CA HIS A 119 -7.70 -16.62 -5.22
C HIS A 119 -7.47 -16.70 -3.70
N LYS A 120 -7.62 -17.89 -3.10
CA LYS A 120 -7.53 -18.11 -1.65
C LYS A 120 -6.24 -17.54 -1.03
N GLY A 121 -5.10 -17.70 -1.71
CA GLY A 121 -3.82 -17.20 -1.21
C GLY A 121 -3.80 -15.66 -1.09
N PHE A 122 -4.31 -14.96 -2.11
CA PHE A 122 -4.39 -13.51 -2.09
C PHE A 122 -5.40 -13.04 -1.03
N TYR A 123 -6.58 -13.67 -0.98
CA TYR A 123 -7.59 -13.36 0.02
C TYR A 123 -7.05 -13.52 1.44
N SER A 124 -6.36 -14.63 1.71
CA SER A 124 -5.77 -14.91 3.02
C SER A 124 -4.68 -13.91 3.41
N LEU A 125 -3.86 -13.45 2.47
CA LEU A 125 -2.82 -12.46 2.75
C LEU A 125 -3.43 -11.07 2.97
N TYR A 126 -4.42 -10.70 2.17
CA TYR A 126 -5.03 -9.38 2.18
C TYR A 126 -5.95 -9.15 3.39
N THR A 127 -6.65 -10.18 3.84
CA THR A 127 -7.62 -10.13 4.95
C THR A 127 -7.13 -10.76 6.24
N GLY A 128 -6.07 -11.58 6.19
CA GLY A 128 -5.51 -12.29 7.33
C GLY A 128 -4.96 -11.37 8.41
N THR A 129 -4.95 -11.88 9.64
CA THR A 129 -4.34 -11.26 10.81
C THR A 129 -3.59 -12.31 11.62
N ILE A 130 -2.57 -11.88 12.36
CA ILE A 130 -1.84 -12.71 13.30
C ILE A 130 -1.82 -11.98 14.64
N PRO A 131 -2.66 -12.39 15.62
CA PRO A 131 -2.84 -11.65 16.88
C PRO A 131 -1.55 -11.42 17.68
N VAL A 132 -0.60 -12.35 17.57
CA VAL A 132 0.70 -12.31 18.28
C VAL A 132 1.75 -11.43 17.57
N SER A 133 1.50 -11.00 16.33
CA SER A 133 2.43 -10.13 15.59
C SER A 133 2.32 -8.69 16.10
N THR A 134 3.44 -7.96 16.14
CA THR A 134 3.43 -6.52 16.42
C THR A 134 2.87 -5.71 15.26
N HIS A 135 2.96 -6.23 14.02
CA HIS A 135 2.60 -5.53 12.78
C HIS A 135 1.27 -6.00 12.17
N ASP A 136 0.92 -7.29 12.31
CA ASP A 136 -0.24 -7.91 11.63
C ASP A 136 -1.47 -8.09 12.53
N LYS A 137 -1.58 -7.27 13.58
CA LYS A 137 -2.78 -7.21 14.45
C LYS A 137 -4.02 -6.83 13.65
N ILE A 138 -3.83 -6.05 12.59
CA ILE A 138 -4.85 -5.66 11.62
C ILE A 138 -4.40 -6.07 10.22
N SER A 139 -5.34 -6.46 9.37
CA SER A 139 -5.03 -6.99 8.06
C SER A 139 -4.39 -5.95 7.14
N ALA A 140 -3.66 -6.40 6.12
CA ALA A 140 -3.06 -5.53 5.11
C ALA A 140 -4.08 -4.55 4.49
N ARG A 141 -5.31 -5.04 4.22
CA ARG A 141 -6.44 -4.19 3.79
C ARG A 141 -6.71 -3.03 4.76
N LYS A 142 -6.80 -3.33 6.06
CA LYS A 142 -7.07 -2.31 7.09
C LYS A 142 -5.90 -1.36 7.26
N GLN A 143 -4.66 -1.84 7.16
CA GLN A 143 -3.46 -1.01 7.20
C GLN A 143 -3.44 -0.01 6.04
N ALA A 144 -3.67 -0.48 4.80
CA ALA A 144 -3.73 0.37 3.61
C ALA A 144 -4.84 1.41 3.70
N LYS A 145 -6.05 1.02 4.14
CA LYS A 145 -7.17 1.95 4.36
C LYS A 145 -6.82 3.01 5.41
N LYS A 146 -6.27 2.60 6.57
CA LYS A 146 -5.89 3.53 7.64
C LYS A 146 -4.84 4.53 7.19
N ALA A 147 -3.85 4.08 6.41
CA ALA A 147 -2.82 4.95 5.85
C ALA A 147 -3.40 5.92 4.80
N GLY A 148 -4.38 5.49 4.00
CA GLY A 148 -5.08 6.34 3.04
C GLY A 148 -5.94 7.44 3.69
N VAL A 149 -6.49 7.18 4.89
CA VAL A 149 -7.30 8.14 5.66
C VAL A 149 -6.45 9.25 6.32
N ILE A 150 -5.12 9.13 6.35
CA ILE A 150 -4.22 10.19 6.87
C ILE A 150 -4.35 11.52 6.10
N LYS A 151 -5.06 11.53 4.95
CA LYS A 151 -5.41 12.70 4.15
C LYS A 151 -6.12 13.83 4.92
N ASP A 152 -6.97 13.54 5.90
CA ASP A 152 -7.84 14.58 6.46
C ASP A 152 -7.12 15.55 7.41
N LYS A 153 -5.99 15.16 7.99
CA LYS A 153 -5.26 16.00 8.96
C LYS A 153 -4.20 16.90 8.32
N MET A 154 -3.61 16.49 7.18
CA MET A 154 -2.57 17.28 6.50
C MET A 154 -3.12 18.30 5.51
N GLY A 155 -4.40 18.19 5.12
CA GLY A 155 -5.09 19.18 4.28
C GLY A 155 -5.53 20.45 5.03
N GLN A 156 -5.52 20.45 6.37
CA GLN A 156 -5.99 21.58 7.18
C GLN A 156 -4.87 22.46 7.77
N GLN A 157 -3.60 22.01 7.77
CA GLN A 157 -2.48 22.80 8.31
C GLN A 157 -1.77 23.71 7.30
N GLY A 158 -2.45 24.10 6.21
CA GLY A 158 -1.84 24.98 5.20
C GLY A 158 -2.82 25.82 4.38
N TYR A 159 -4.09 25.92 4.78
CA TYR A 159 -5.05 26.79 4.11
C TYR A 159 -5.36 28.00 5.01
N ASN A 160 -4.46 28.99 4.99
CA ASN A 160 -4.79 30.31 5.50
C ASN A 160 -5.71 30.96 4.47
N SER A 161 -6.98 31.10 4.83
CA SER A 161 -8.06 31.53 3.96
C SER A 161 -8.07 33.05 3.81
N ASP A 162 -7.43 33.56 2.76
CA ASP A 162 -7.74 34.85 2.17
C ASP A 162 -7.84 34.70 0.65
N CYS A 163 -8.99 34.19 0.19
CA CYS A 163 -9.69 34.66 -1.01
C CYS A 163 -10.83 33.69 -1.38
N ASN A 164 -12.04 34.25 -1.34
CA ASN A 164 -13.27 33.86 -2.02
C ASN A 164 -13.74 32.39 -1.96
N LYS A 165 -14.76 32.21 -1.11
CA LYS A 165 -15.74 31.14 -1.17
C LYS A 165 -16.32 31.03 -2.59
N SER A 166 -16.22 29.85 -3.18
CA SER A 166 -17.30 29.30 -4.01
C SER A 166 -17.61 27.91 -3.48
N SER A 167 -18.88 27.68 -3.16
CA SER A 167 -19.38 26.41 -2.64
C SER A 167 -19.30 25.36 -3.75
N ILE A 168 -18.49 24.33 -3.56
CA ILE A 168 -18.60 23.10 -4.34
C ILE A 168 -18.88 21.98 -3.34
N ASN A 169 -20.13 21.52 -3.34
CA ASN A 169 -20.53 20.29 -2.68
C ASN A 169 -19.90 19.12 -3.44
N GLU A 170 -18.86 18.48 -2.90
CA GLU A 170 -18.35 17.23 -3.47
C GLU A 170 -18.40 16.10 -2.43
N THR A 171 -19.46 15.31 -2.56
CA THR A 171 -19.56 13.96 -2.00
C THR A 171 -18.51 13.06 -2.67
N PHE A 172 -17.36 12.84 -2.02
CA PHE A 172 -16.40 11.82 -2.47
C PHE A 172 -16.69 10.47 -1.83
N LEU A 173 -17.47 9.66 -2.54
CA LEU A 173 -17.58 8.22 -2.29
C LEU A 173 -16.30 7.53 -2.80
N LEU A 174 -15.48 7.02 -1.88
CA LEU A 174 -14.52 5.97 -2.19
C LEU A 174 -15.30 4.69 -2.53
N ARG A 175 -15.66 4.49 -3.79
CA ARG A 175 -16.03 3.17 -4.30
C ARG A 175 -14.74 2.39 -4.56
N LEU A 176 -14.56 1.30 -3.81
CA LEU A 176 -13.67 0.20 -4.13
C LEU A 176 -14.30 -0.67 -5.22
#